data_AF-A0A1F9ESV3-F1
#
_entry.id   AF-A0A1F9ESV3-F1
#
_cell.length_a   1.000
_cell.length_b   1.000
_cell.length_c   1.000
_cell.angle_alpha   90.00
_cell.angle_beta   90.00
_cell.angle_gamma   90.00
#
_symmetry.space_group_name_H-M   'P 1'
#
loop_
_entity.id
_entity.type
_entity.pdbx_description
1 polymer ?
#
loop_
_entity_poly.entity_id
_entity_poly.type
_entity_poly.pdbx_seq_one_letter_code
_entity_poly.pdbx_strand_id
1 'polypeptide(L)'
;MDEERKTFVKKIMRFLPMLTIVLWFSVTASSVCAKAWVSQSRLLNHAGESYATAQDPSYQNYDLALREYMVHRINKRFGIVLDPKIYSGFDLLEIEALFKCKKKEEPFDIFLKIFPKHP
;
A
#
# COMPACT_ATOMS: atom_id res chain seq x y z
N MET A 1 32.67 42.34 8.07
CA MET A 1 31.65 41.77 7.17
C MET A 1 31.88 40.29 6.81
N ASP A 2 33.11 39.78 6.89
CA ASP A 2 33.38 38.37 6.49
C ASP A 2 33.10 37.31 7.56
N GLU A 3 33.17 37.65 8.85
CA GLU A 3 32.85 36.73 9.96
C GLU A 3 31.38 36.27 9.93
N GLU A 4 30.46 37.21 9.70
CA GLU A 4 29.02 36.94 9.66
C GLU A 4 28.61 36.12 8.44
N ARG A 5 29.33 36.27 7.32
CA ARG A 5 29.12 35.46 6.12
C ARG A 5 29.52 34.00 6.37
N LYS A 6 30.62 33.76 7.08
CA LYS A 6 31.10 32.40 7.41
C LYS A 6 30.16 31.66 8.37
N THR A 7 29.63 32.36 9.38
CA THR A 7 28.67 31.76 10.33
C THR A 7 27.32 31.45 9.66
N PHE A 8 26.87 32.31 8.74
CA PHE A 8 25.65 32.08 7.96
C PHE A 8 25.76 30.87 7.03
N VAL A 9 26.87 30.74 6.27
CA VAL A 9 27.10 29.59 5.38
C VAL A 9 27.20 28.27 6.16
N LYS A 10 27.89 28.27 7.31
CA LYS A 10 27.98 27.09 8.20
C LYS A 10 26.63 26.66 8.76
N LYS A 11 25.75 27.63 9.04
CA LYS A 11 24.39 27.38 9.52
C LYS A 11 23.53 26.76 8.42
N ILE A 12 23.57 27.33 7.20
CA ILE A 12 22.90 26.76 6.02
C ILE A 12 23.39 25.34 5.71
N MET A 13 24.70 25.11 5.77
CA MET A 13 25.28 23.80 5.49
C MET A 13 24.87 22.72 6.50
N ARG A 14 24.51 23.11 7.74
CA ARG A 14 23.92 22.21 8.75
C ARG A 14 22.44 21.90 8.51
N PHE A 15 21.68 22.81 7.92
CA PHE A 15 20.24 22.64 7.68
C PHE A 15 19.92 21.93 6.35
N LEU A 16 20.81 22.03 5.35
CA LEU A 16 20.71 21.33 4.06
C LEU A 16 20.43 19.82 4.15
N PRO A 17 21.17 19.02 4.95
CA PRO A 17 20.89 17.58 5.07
C PRO A 17 19.54 17.31 5.75
N MET A 18 19.11 18.16 6.69
CA MET A 18 17.81 18.01 7.34
C MET A 18 16.65 18.29 6.36
N LEU A 19 16.80 19.32 5.52
CA LEU A 19 15.80 19.70 4.53
C LEU A 19 15.64 18.63 3.44
N THR A 20 16.75 18.01 3.01
CA THR A 20 16.71 16.91 2.04
C THR A 20 16.02 15.68 2.62
N ILE A 21 16.30 15.28 3.87
CA ILE A 21 15.61 14.16 4.52
C ILE A 21 14.09 14.40 4.57
N VAL A 22 13.65 15.58 5.01
CA VAL A 22 12.21 15.94 5.08
C VAL A 22 11.56 15.91 3.69
N LEU A 23 12.25 16.40 2.67
CA LEU A 23 11.75 16.37 1.29
C LEU A 23 11.58 14.93 0.78
N TRP A 24 12.55 14.04 1.06
CA TRP A 24 12.48 12.63 0.69
C TRP A 24 11.35 11.87 1.43
N PHE A 25 11.11 12.17 2.71
CA PHE A 25 9.96 11.63 3.45
C PHE A 25 8.62 12.12 2.88
N SER A 26 8.56 13.37 2.42
CA SER A 26 7.33 13.96 1.84
C SER A 26 6.95 13.30 0.51
N VAL A 27 7.94 12.97 -0.33
CA VAL A 27 7.74 12.32 -1.64
C VAL A 27 7.20 10.90 -1.47
N THR A 28 7.78 10.12 -0.55
CA THR A 28 7.35 8.72 -0.32
C THR A 28 5.96 8.65 0.29
N ALA A 29 5.64 9.50 1.26
CA ALA A 29 4.30 9.59 1.85
C ALA A 29 3.22 9.98 0.82
N SER A 30 3.53 10.93 -0.07
CA SER A 30 2.63 11.36 -1.14
C SER A 30 2.35 10.26 -2.15
N SER A 31 3.39 9.52 -2.56
CA SER A 31 3.25 8.40 -3.50
C SER A 31 2.38 7.27 -2.95
N VAL A 32 2.48 6.95 -1.66
CA VAL A 32 1.65 5.91 -1.02
C VAL A 32 0.19 6.35 -0.93
N CYS A 33 -0.05 7.62 -0.58
CA CYS A 33 -1.39 8.19 -0.47
C CYS A 33 -2.11 8.26 -1.83
N ALA A 34 -1.39 8.68 -2.88
CA ALA A 34 -1.93 8.74 -4.24
C ALA A 34 -2.34 7.34 -4.74
N LYS A 35 -1.51 6.32 -4.50
CA LYS A 35 -1.83 4.94 -4.91
C LYS A 35 -3.07 4.39 -4.18
N ALA A 36 -3.26 4.76 -2.91
CA ALA A 36 -4.46 4.43 -2.14
C ALA A 36 -5.73 4.98 -2.78
N TRP A 37 -5.71 6.28 -3.07
CA TRP A 37 -6.83 6.99 -3.68
C TRP A 37 -7.19 6.43 -5.05
N VAL A 38 -6.20 6.11 -5.87
CA VAL A 38 -6.42 5.52 -7.20
C VAL A 38 -7.07 4.13 -7.10
N SER A 39 -6.62 3.29 -6.17
CA SER A 39 -7.24 1.97 -5.98
C SER A 39 -8.69 2.05 -5.49
N GLN A 40 -8.98 2.98 -4.59
CA GLN A 40 -10.33 3.19 -4.06
C GLN A 40 -11.25 3.82 -5.11
N SER A 41 -10.78 4.80 -5.89
CA SER A 41 -11.58 5.41 -6.95
C SER A 41 -11.92 4.42 -8.05
N ARG A 42 -10.96 3.57 -8.45
CA ARG A 42 -11.21 2.49 -9.41
C ARG A 42 -12.30 1.52 -8.92
N LEU A 43 -12.25 1.12 -7.66
CA LEU A 43 -13.29 0.27 -7.08
C LEU A 43 -14.66 0.95 -7.05
N LEU A 44 -14.70 2.25 -6.76
CA LEU A 44 -15.94 3.03 -6.73
C LEU A 44 -16.58 3.23 -8.11
N ASN A 45 -15.81 3.18 -9.20
CA ASN A 45 -16.36 3.25 -10.55
C ASN A 45 -17.29 2.07 -10.87
N HIS A 46 -17.17 0.96 -10.15
CA HIS A 46 -18.01 -0.23 -10.28
C HIS A 46 -19.23 -0.23 -9.34
N ALA A 47 -19.44 0.85 -8.56
CA ALA A 47 -20.54 0.92 -7.62
C ALA A 47 -21.89 0.99 -8.35
N GLY A 48 -22.82 0.09 -8.01
CA GLY A 48 -24.14 0.01 -8.63
C GLY A 48 -24.18 -0.78 -9.93
N GLU A 49 -23.05 -1.32 -10.40
CA GLU A 49 -23.02 -2.28 -11.50
C GLU A 49 -23.60 -3.63 -11.06
N SER A 50 -24.29 -4.29 -11.99
CA SER A 50 -24.76 -5.66 -11.84
C SER A 50 -24.07 -6.55 -12.86
N TYR A 51 -23.73 -7.77 -12.44
CA TYR A 51 -22.98 -8.70 -13.26
C TYR A 51 -23.77 -9.99 -13.42
N ALA A 52 -23.86 -10.47 -14.66
CA ALA A 52 -24.64 -11.66 -14.97
C ALA A 52 -23.97 -12.94 -14.45
N THR A 53 -22.64 -13.03 -14.56
CA THR A 53 -21.85 -14.20 -14.16
C THR A 53 -20.43 -13.80 -13.77
N ALA A 54 -19.70 -14.72 -13.12
CA ALA A 54 -18.28 -14.53 -12.81
C ALA A 54 -17.36 -14.51 -14.05
N GLN A 55 -17.84 -14.97 -15.20
CA GLN A 55 -17.09 -14.96 -16.47
C GLN A 55 -17.25 -13.65 -17.23
N ASP A 56 -18.12 -12.75 -16.75
CA ASP A 56 -18.31 -11.43 -17.33
C ASP A 56 -17.00 -10.62 -17.27
N PRO A 57 -16.48 -10.11 -18.40
CA PRO A 57 -15.29 -9.28 -18.41
C PRO A 57 -15.37 -8.07 -17.46
N SER A 58 -16.57 -7.49 -17.30
CA SER A 58 -16.81 -6.37 -16.37
C SER A 58 -16.67 -6.83 -14.92
N TYR A 59 -17.18 -8.02 -14.59
CA TYR A 59 -16.99 -8.62 -13.26
C TYR A 59 -15.52 -8.92 -12.98
N GLN A 60 -14.77 -9.43 -13.97
CA GLN A 60 -13.34 -9.69 -13.80
C GLN A 60 -12.55 -8.41 -13.51
N ASN A 61 -12.91 -7.30 -14.15
CA ASN A 61 -12.31 -5.99 -13.87
C ASN A 61 -12.65 -5.50 -12.46
N TYR A 62 -13.91 -5.65 -12.05
CA TYR A 62 -14.34 -5.33 -10.68
C TYR A 62 -13.60 -6.18 -9.63
N ASP A 63 -13.54 -7.49 -9.82
CA ASP A 63 -12.86 -8.42 -8.92
C ASP A 63 -11.37 -8.06 -8.79
N LEU A 64 -10.70 -7.75 -9.90
CA LEU A 64 -9.32 -7.30 -9.88
C LEU A 64 -9.16 -5.98 -9.12
N ALA A 65 -10.02 -4.98 -9.38
CA ALA A 65 -9.99 -3.69 -8.67
C ALA A 65 -10.23 -3.86 -7.16
N LEU A 66 -11.12 -4.78 -6.77
CA LEU A 66 -11.37 -5.14 -5.39
C LEU A 66 -10.13 -5.76 -4.73
N ARG A 67 -9.49 -6.73 -5.39
CA ARG A 67 -8.25 -7.35 -4.90
C ARG A 67 -7.10 -6.35 -4.79
N GLU A 68 -6.92 -5.46 -5.77
CA GLU A 68 -5.93 -4.37 -5.72
C GLU A 68 -6.13 -3.47 -4.50
N TYR A 69 -7.38 -3.07 -4.23
CA TYR A 69 -7.74 -2.26 -3.07
C TYR A 69 -7.45 -2.99 -1.75
N MET A 70 -7.79 -4.29 -1.67
CA MET A 70 -7.54 -5.10 -0.48
C MET A 70 -6.04 -5.28 -0.19
N VAL A 71 -5.24 -5.61 -1.19
CA VAL A 71 -3.78 -5.70 -1.08
C VAL A 71 -3.20 -4.38 -0.61
N HIS A 72 -3.65 -3.26 -1.18
CA HIS A 72 -3.22 -1.93 -0.76
C HIS A 72 -3.54 -1.67 0.72
N ARG A 73 -4.75 -2.02 1.15
CA ARG A 73 -5.20 -1.89 2.55
C ARG A 73 -4.36 -2.74 3.50
N ILE A 74 -4.07 -3.99 3.13
CA ILE A 74 -3.23 -4.92 3.92
C ILE A 74 -1.81 -4.35 4.05
N ASN A 75 -1.21 -3.90 2.95
CA ASN A 75 0.12 -3.29 2.98
C ASN A 75 0.14 -2.04 3.87
N LYS A 76 -0.86 -1.16 3.76
CA LYS A 76 -0.97 0.04 4.60
C LYS A 76 -1.06 -0.29 6.10
N ARG A 77 -1.73 -1.38 6.48
CA ARG A 77 -1.94 -1.76 7.88
C ARG A 77 -0.80 -2.58 8.48
N PHE A 78 -0.25 -3.51 7.70
CA PHE A 78 0.68 -4.53 8.19
C PHE A 78 2.07 -4.45 7.57
N GLY A 79 2.29 -3.60 6.57
CA GLY A 79 3.55 -3.48 5.85
C GLY A 79 3.86 -4.68 4.93
N ILE A 80 2.87 -5.52 4.64
CA ILE A 80 3.02 -6.73 3.83
C ILE A 80 2.55 -6.46 2.40
N VAL A 81 3.44 -6.70 1.44
CA VAL A 81 3.15 -6.59 0.01
C VAL A 81 2.68 -7.94 -0.50
N LEU A 82 1.46 -7.99 -1.01
CA LEU A 82 0.87 -9.16 -1.67
C LEU A 82 0.64 -8.86 -3.14
N ASP A 83 0.53 -9.89 -3.97
CA ASP A 83 0.14 -9.74 -5.37
C ASP A 83 -1.36 -10.01 -5.51
N PRO A 84 -2.16 -9.04 -5.97
CA PRO A 84 -3.59 -9.25 -6.16
C PRO A 84 -3.90 -10.35 -7.19
N LYS A 85 -2.97 -10.72 -8.08
CA LYS A 85 -3.18 -11.79 -9.07
C LYS A 85 -3.02 -13.20 -8.49
N ILE A 86 -2.17 -13.36 -7.47
CA ILE A 86 -1.84 -14.66 -6.87
C ILE A 86 -2.93 -15.11 -5.89
N TYR A 87 -3.53 -14.15 -5.17
CA TYR A 87 -4.51 -14.42 -4.13
C TYR A 87 -5.91 -14.07 -4.61
N SER A 88 -6.88 -14.93 -4.31
CA SER A 88 -8.29 -14.62 -4.50
C SER A 88 -8.78 -13.55 -3.51
N GLY A 89 -9.94 -12.97 -3.75
CA GLY A 89 -10.57 -12.04 -2.80
C GLY A 89 -10.81 -12.69 -1.43
N PHE A 90 -11.16 -13.97 -1.40
CA PHE A 90 -11.34 -14.72 -0.15
C PHE A 90 -10.02 -14.93 0.59
N ASP A 91 -8.96 -15.34 -0.12
CA ASP A 91 -7.63 -15.49 0.48
C ASP A 91 -7.19 -14.19 1.14
N LEU A 92 -7.37 -13.05 0.46
CA LEU A 92 -7.00 -11.74 0.99
C LEU A 92 -7.83 -11.35 2.23
N LEU A 93 -9.12 -11.71 2.28
CA LEU A 93 -9.95 -11.50 3.48
C LEU A 93 -9.45 -12.32 4.66
N GLU A 94 -9.13 -13.59 4.42
CA GLU A 94 -8.66 -14.49 5.45
C GLU A 94 -7.26 -14.12 5.94
N ILE A 95 -6.33 -13.77 5.04
CA ILE A 95 -5.02 -13.22 5.37
C ILE A 95 -5.17 -11.98 6.26
N GLU A 96 -6.05 -11.04 5.90
CA GLU A 96 -6.30 -9.85 6.71
C GLU A 96 -6.83 -10.20 8.10
N ALA A 97 -7.73 -11.18 8.22
CA ALA A 97 -8.26 -11.65 9.49
C ALA A 97 -7.17 -12.30 10.36
N LEU A 98 -6.35 -13.19 9.78
CA LEU A 98 -5.23 -13.83 10.47
C LEU A 98 -4.23 -12.80 10.96
N PHE A 99 -3.90 -11.79 10.16
CA PHE A 99 -2.97 -10.73 10.55
C PHE A 99 -3.49 -9.88 11.71
N LYS A 100 -4.81 -9.71 11.85
CA LYS A 100 -5.43 -9.03 13.00
C LYS A 100 -5.37 -9.87 14.28
N CYS A 101 -5.50 -11.19 14.15
CA CYS A 101 -5.57 -12.12 15.29
C CYS A 101 -4.21 -12.67 15.72
N LYS A 102 -3.19 -12.55 14.86
CA LYS A 102 -1.82 -13.00 15.10
C LYS A 102 -1.26 -12.44 16.43
N LYS A 103 -0.45 -13.26 17.13
CA LYS A 103 0.33 -12.79 18.29
C LYS A 103 1.53 -11.96 17.84
N LYS A 104 1.95 -11.02 18.67
CA LYS A 104 3.01 -10.04 18.34
C LYS A 104 4.34 -10.69 17.87
N GLU A 105 4.65 -11.86 18.40
CA GLU A 105 5.91 -12.58 18.19
C GLU A 105 5.92 -13.47 16.94
N GLU A 106 4.75 -13.80 16.37
CA GLU A 106 4.66 -14.73 15.24
C GLU A 106 5.00 -14.00 13.93
N PRO A 107 5.87 -14.54 13.05
CA PRO A 107 6.12 -13.91 11.74
C PRO A 107 4.92 -14.07 10.81
N PHE A 108 4.68 -13.05 9.97
CA PHE A 108 3.57 -13.08 9.00
C PHE A 108 3.73 -14.19 7.95
N ASP A 109 4.97 -14.55 7.62
CA ASP A 109 5.30 -15.55 6.61
C ASP A 109 4.76 -16.95 6.92
N ILE A 110 4.56 -17.29 8.19
CA ILE A 110 4.00 -18.59 8.58
C ILE A 110 2.56 -18.70 8.09
N PHE A 111 1.75 -17.64 8.24
CA PHE A 111 0.37 -17.62 7.80
C PHE A 111 0.27 -17.65 6.27
N LEU A 112 1.16 -16.94 5.58
CA LEU A 112 1.17 -16.87 4.11
C LEU A 112 1.50 -18.22 3.45
N LYS A 113 2.17 -19.15 4.14
CA LYS A 113 2.47 -20.49 3.63
C LYS A 113 1.24 -21.40 3.52
N ILE A 114 0.16 -21.06 4.23
CA ILE A 114 -1.06 -21.88 4.30
C ILE A 114 -1.92 -21.65 3.05
N PHE A 115 -1.79 -20.47 2.43
CA PHE A 115 -2.59 -20.11 1.26
C PHE A 115 -2.01 -20.74 -0.02
N PRO A 116 -2.83 -21.45 -0.79
CA PRO A 116 -2.41 -21.95 -2.10
C PRO A 116 -2.10 -20.75 -3.01
N LYS A 117 -0.92 -20.77 -3.63
CA LYS A 117 -0.55 -19.76 -4.62
C LYS A 117 -1.11 -20.21 -5.95
N HIS A 118 -2.13 -19.52 -6.43
CA HIS A 118 -2.70 -19.78 -7.75
C HIS A 118 -1.95 -18.91 -8.77
N PRO A 119 -1.21 -19.50 -9.74
CA PRO A 119 -0.58 -18.74 -10.82
C PRO A 119 -1.61 -18.13 -11.77
#